data_AF-B7ZCB8-F1
#
_entry.id   AF-B7ZCB8-F1
#
_cell.length_a   1.000
_cell.length_b   1.000
_cell.length_c   1.000
_cell.angle_alpha   90.00
_cell.angle_beta   90.00
_cell.angle_gamma   90.00
#
_symmetry.space_group_name_H-M   'P 1'
#
loop_
_entity.id
_entity.type
_entity.pdbx_description
1 polymer ?
#
loop_
_entity_poly.entity_id
_entity_poly.type
_entity_poly.pdbx_seq_one_letter_code
_entity_poly.pdbx_strand_id
1 'polypeptide(L)'
;MALVSGISLDPEAAIGVTKRSPPKWVDGVDEIQYDVGRIKQKMKELASLHDKHLNRPTLDDSSEEEHAIEITTQEVTQLFHRCQRAVQALPSRARRACSEQEERLLRNVVASLAQALQELSTSFRHAQSDYLKRMKNREERSQHFFDTPVPLMDDGDDATLYGQ
;
A
#
# COMPACT_ATOMS: atom_id res chain seq x y z
N MET A 1 -43.87 -43.95 -48.12
CA MET A 1 -43.82 -43.66 -46.68
C MET A 1 -42.55 -42.87 -46.40
N ALA A 2 -42.70 -41.69 -45.80
CA ALA A 2 -41.60 -40.84 -45.38
C ALA A 2 -40.95 -41.40 -44.11
N LEU A 3 -39.63 -41.41 -44.04
CA LEU A 3 -38.90 -41.45 -42.78
C LEU A 3 -37.86 -40.33 -42.80
N VAL A 4 -38.34 -39.16 -42.41
CA VAL A 4 -37.50 -38.05 -41.93
C VAL A 4 -36.84 -38.57 -40.65
N SER A 5 -35.54 -38.81 -40.67
CA SER A 5 -34.78 -39.01 -39.44
C SER A 5 -34.26 -37.65 -39.03
N GLY A 6 -34.86 -37.13 -37.96
CA GLY A 6 -34.65 -35.79 -37.45
C GLY A 6 -33.18 -35.53 -37.16
N ILE A 7 -32.69 -34.43 -37.70
CA ILE A 7 -31.54 -33.72 -37.17
C ILE A 7 -31.97 -33.30 -35.76
N SER A 8 -31.47 -33.99 -34.74
CA SER A 8 -31.56 -33.52 -33.36
C SER A 8 -30.73 -32.24 -33.28
N LEU A 9 -31.38 -31.10 -33.55
CA LEU A 9 -30.88 -29.80 -33.16
C LEU A 9 -31.08 -29.70 -31.66
N ASP A 10 -30.14 -30.27 -30.90
CA ASP A 10 -29.94 -29.91 -29.50
C ASP A 10 -29.53 -28.42 -29.48
N PRO A 11 -30.39 -27.50 -29.02
CA PRO A 11 -30.02 -26.09 -28.91
C PRO A 11 -28.98 -25.85 -27.80
N GLU A 12 -28.73 -26.86 -26.95
CA GLU A 12 -27.78 -26.81 -25.84
C GLU A 12 -26.33 -27.13 -26.28
N ALA A 13 -26.13 -27.75 -27.44
CA ALA A 13 -24.81 -27.95 -28.04
C ALA A 13 -24.30 -26.70 -28.80
N ALA A 14 -25.16 -25.69 -28.98
CA ALA A 14 -24.82 -24.42 -29.63
C ALA A 14 -24.12 -23.43 -28.70
N ILE A 15 -23.98 -23.74 -27.40
CA ILE A 15 -22.93 -23.15 -26.57
C ILE A 15 -21.63 -23.89 -26.89
N GLY A 16 -21.28 -23.90 -28.17
CA GLY A 16 -19.91 -24.06 -28.59
C GLY A 16 -19.16 -22.95 -27.89
N VAL A 17 -18.52 -23.31 -26.78
CA VAL A 17 -17.44 -22.55 -26.17
C VAL A 17 -16.45 -22.32 -27.30
N THR A 18 -16.64 -21.24 -28.05
CA THR A 18 -15.57 -20.70 -28.87
C THR A 18 -14.50 -20.42 -27.83
N LYS A 19 -13.47 -21.28 -27.80
CA LYS A 19 -12.26 -21.05 -27.02
C LYS A 19 -11.58 -19.82 -27.63
N ARG A 20 -12.19 -18.65 -27.48
CA ARG A 20 -11.55 -17.38 -27.74
C ARG A 20 -10.56 -17.23 -26.60
N SER A 21 -9.28 -17.24 -26.95
CA SER A 21 -8.23 -16.87 -26.01
C SER A 21 -8.60 -15.54 -25.36
N PRO A 22 -8.36 -15.39 -24.05
CA PRO A 22 -8.63 -14.13 -23.37
C PRO A 22 -7.93 -12.98 -24.09
N PRO A 23 -8.51 -11.77 -24.07
CA PRO A 23 -7.89 -10.62 -24.69
C PRO A 23 -6.44 -10.45 -24.19
N LYS A 24 -5.52 -10.09 -25.08
CA LYS A 24 -4.08 -9.96 -24.75
C LYS A 24 -3.76 -8.95 -23.64
N TRP A 25 -4.70 -8.06 -23.31
CA TRP A 25 -4.55 -7.11 -22.22
C TRP A 25 -4.84 -7.73 -20.85
N VAL A 26 -5.48 -8.90 -20.78
CA VAL A 26 -5.81 -9.59 -19.51
C VAL A 26 -4.55 -9.94 -18.74
N ASP A 27 -3.52 -10.50 -19.38
CA ASP A 27 -2.23 -10.79 -18.72
C ASP A 27 -1.60 -9.53 -18.10
N GLY A 28 -1.77 -8.39 -18.78
CA GLY A 28 -1.30 -7.10 -18.26
C GLY A 28 -2.11 -6.61 -17.06
N VAL A 29 -3.39 -6.94 -16.97
CA VAL A 29 -4.23 -6.65 -15.81
C VAL A 29 -3.80 -7.51 -14.63
N ASP A 30 -3.53 -8.80 -14.85
CA ASP A 30 -3.08 -9.71 -13.80
C ASP A 30 -1.73 -9.26 -13.23
N GLU A 31 -0.79 -8.83 -14.08
CA GLU A 31 0.48 -8.24 -13.65
C GLU A 31 0.26 -6.99 -12.77
N ILE A 32 -0.63 -6.08 -13.18
CA ILE A 32 -0.95 -4.87 -12.42
C ILE A 32 -1.61 -5.22 -11.08
N GLN A 33 -2.56 -6.16 -11.07
CA GLN A 33 -3.23 -6.60 -9.84
C GLN A 33 -2.26 -7.25 -8.86
N TYR A 34 -1.29 -8.01 -9.37
CA TYR A 34 -0.20 -8.56 -8.57
C TYR A 34 0.65 -7.44 -7.94
N ASP A 35 1.06 -6.44 -8.71
CA ASP A 35 1.80 -5.28 -8.20
C ASP A 35 0.99 -4.50 -7.14
N VAL A 36 -0.32 -4.32 -7.36
CA VAL A 36 -1.25 -3.73 -6.37
C VAL A 36 -1.28 -4.55 -5.08
N GLY A 37 -1.32 -5.88 -5.18
CA GLY A 37 -1.23 -6.78 -4.02
C GLY A 37 0.09 -6.59 -3.25
N ARG A 38 1.21 -6.47 -3.96
CA ARG A 38 2.52 -6.21 -3.35
C ARG A 38 2.59 -4.86 -2.65
N ILE A 39 2.03 -3.80 -3.24
CA ILE A 39 1.93 -2.48 -2.61
C ILE A 39 1.20 -2.60 -1.27
N LYS A 40 0.02 -3.24 -1.26
CA LYS A 40 -0.77 -3.44 -0.03
C LYS A 40 0.02 -4.20 1.04
N GLN A 41 0.74 -5.25 0.65
CA GLN A 41 1.54 -6.04 1.58
C GLN A 41 2.70 -5.22 2.17
N LYS A 42 3.44 -4.50 1.32
CA LYS A 42 4.56 -3.66 1.77
C LYS A 42 4.11 -2.48 2.64
N MET A 43 2.95 -1.89 2.36
CA MET A 43 2.35 -0.88 3.24
C MET A 43 2.02 -1.43 4.64
N LYS A 44 1.61 -2.70 4.75
CA LYS A 44 1.38 -3.34 6.06
C LYS A 44 2.68 -3.60 6.81
N GLU A 45 3.71 -4.09 6.10
CA GLU A 45 5.06 -4.25 6.68
C GLU A 45 5.59 -2.90 7.21
N LEU A 46 5.46 -1.84 6.41
CA LEU A 46 5.87 -0.50 6.79
C LEU A 46 5.10 0.02 8.01
N ALA A 47 3.80 -0.22 8.08
CA ALA A 47 3.00 0.14 9.26
C ALA A 47 3.48 -0.59 10.52
N SER A 48 3.88 -1.86 10.42
CA SER A 48 4.47 -2.61 11.54
C SER A 48 5.81 -2.04 11.96
N LEU A 49 6.66 -1.62 11.02
CA LEU A 49 7.93 -0.97 11.32
C LEU A 49 7.73 0.39 11.99
N HIS A 50 6.77 1.19 11.50
CA HIS A 50 6.40 2.46 12.13
C HIS A 50 5.94 2.26 13.58
N ASP A 51 5.08 1.27 13.85
CA ASP A 51 4.60 0.99 15.21
C ASP A 51 5.74 0.53 16.13
N LYS A 52 6.58 -0.40 15.66
CA LYS A 52 7.77 -0.85 16.39
C LYS A 52 8.68 0.33 16.75
N HIS A 53 8.95 1.20 15.78
CA HIS A 53 9.83 2.34 16.00
C HIS A 53 9.23 3.37 16.95
N LEU A 54 7.94 3.66 16.84
CA LEU A 54 7.24 4.61 17.72
C LEU A 54 7.16 4.13 19.18
N ASN A 55 7.01 2.82 19.40
CA ASN A 55 6.83 2.23 20.74
C ASN A 55 8.14 1.87 21.43
N ARG A 56 9.26 2.19 20.80
CA ARG A 56 10.60 1.91 21.31
C ARG A 56 10.95 2.75 22.54
N PRO A 57 11.71 2.22 23.51
CA PRO A 57 12.26 3.02 24.61
C PRO A 57 13.15 4.17 24.10
N THR A 58 13.13 5.32 24.75
CA THR A 58 13.87 6.54 24.33
C THR A 58 15.39 6.40 24.42
N LEU A 59 15.91 5.44 25.20
CA LEU A 59 17.35 5.21 25.41
C LEU A 59 17.95 4.17 24.46
N ASP A 60 17.14 3.62 23.57
CA ASP A 60 17.59 2.67 22.58
C ASP A 60 17.87 3.45 21.28
N ASP A 61 19.12 3.39 20.79
CA ASP A 61 19.66 4.17 19.63
C ASP A 61 20.04 3.32 18.39
N SER A 62 19.81 2.00 18.37
CA SER A 62 19.69 1.20 17.11
C SER A 62 19.06 1.98 15.94
N SER A 63 19.82 2.12 14.85
CA SER A 63 19.40 2.73 13.59
C SER A 63 18.76 1.72 12.63
N GLU A 64 18.60 0.46 13.05
CA GLU A 64 18.16 -0.63 12.17
C GLU A 64 16.71 -0.44 11.72
N GLU A 65 15.82 -0.03 12.64
CA GLU A 65 14.42 0.25 12.34
C GLU A 65 14.27 1.41 11.36
N GLU A 66 15.04 2.49 11.54
CA GLU A 66 15.01 3.66 10.65
C GLU A 66 15.44 3.28 9.23
N HIS A 67 16.51 2.50 9.13
CA HIS A 67 17.00 2.01 7.84
C HIS A 67 15.98 1.08 7.16
N ALA A 68 15.36 0.16 7.92
CA ALA A 68 14.32 -0.72 7.40
C ALA A 68 13.07 0.06 6.92
N ILE A 69 12.68 1.12 7.64
CA ILE A 69 11.60 2.04 7.26
C ILE A 69 11.95 2.74 5.94
N GLU A 70 13.17 3.26 5.80
CA GLU A 70 13.63 3.93 4.59
C GLU A 70 13.59 3.00 3.37
N ILE A 71 14.19 1.81 3.50
CA ILE A 71 14.19 0.81 2.43
C ILE A 71 12.76 0.46 2.02
N THR A 72 11.90 0.12 2.98
CA THR A 72 10.52 -0.30 2.69
C THR A 72 9.71 0.85 2.06
N THR A 73 9.95 2.09 2.47
CA THR A 73 9.32 3.28 1.88
C THR A 73 9.74 3.48 0.42
N GLN A 74 11.03 3.30 0.12
CA GLN A 74 11.54 3.36 -1.26
C GLN A 74 10.96 2.23 -2.11
N GLU A 75 10.90 0.99 -1.59
CA GLU A 75 10.29 -0.15 -2.29
C GLU A 75 8.83 0.10 -2.65
N VAL A 76 8.03 0.61 -1.71
CA VAL A 76 6.62 0.97 -1.96
C VAL A 76 6.52 2.03 -3.06
N THR A 77 7.37 3.06 -3.00
CA THR A 77 7.40 4.14 -4.00
C THR A 77 7.73 3.62 -5.40
N GLN A 78 8.71 2.72 -5.51
CA GLN A 78 9.08 2.08 -6.77
C GLN A 78 7.95 1.21 -7.33
N LEU A 79 7.23 0.46 -6.47
CA LEU A 79 6.06 -0.33 -6.87
C LEU A 79 4.94 0.57 -7.42
N PHE A 80 4.66 1.72 -6.79
CA PHE A 80 3.71 2.70 -7.33
C PHE A 80 4.09 3.16 -8.73
N HIS A 81 5.35 3.56 -8.95
CA HIS A 81 5.83 3.98 -10.27
C HIS A 81 5.78 2.87 -11.32
N ARG A 82 6.12 1.63 -10.94
CA ARG A 82 5.98 0.47 -11.82
C ARG A 82 4.51 0.25 -12.21
N CYS A 83 3.62 0.19 -11.24
CA CYS A 83 2.19 -0.04 -11.43
C CYS A 83 1.57 1.06 -12.31
N GLN A 84 1.92 2.34 -12.07
CA GLN A 84 1.44 3.46 -12.87
C GLN A 84 1.86 3.33 -14.35
N ARG A 85 3.13 2.98 -14.61
CA ARG A 85 3.62 2.75 -15.98
C ARG A 85 2.89 1.59 -16.66
N ALA A 86 2.66 0.50 -15.94
CA ALA A 86 1.94 -0.65 -16.46
C ALA A 86 0.48 -0.31 -16.83
N VAL A 87 -0.24 0.41 -15.96
CA VAL A 87 -1.61 0.91 -16.23
C VAL A 87 -1.65 1.80 -17.46
N GLN A 88 -0.70 2.74 -17.59
CA GLN A 88 -0.62 3.64 -18.76
C GLN A 88 -0.27 2.92 -20.06
N ALA A 89 0.51 1.84 -19.99
CA ALA A 89 0.90 1.04 -21.15
C ALA A 89 -0.23 0.09 -21.61
N LEU A 90 -1.18 -0.25 -20.74
CA LEU A 90 -2.20 -1.26 -21.01
C LEU A 90 -3.04 -1.01 -22.29
N PRO A 91 -3.54 0.22 -22.56
CA PRO A 91 -4.27 0.52 -23.81
C PRO A 91 -3.45 0.25 -25.07
N SER A 92 -2.13 0.52 -25.04
CA SER A 92 -1.26 0.34 -26.20
C SER A 92 -1.06 -1.13 -26.56
N ARG A 93 -1.14 -2.03 -25.56
CA ARG A 93 -1.06 -3.49 -25.74
C ARG A 93 -2.30 -4.08 -26.44
N ALA A 94 -3.42 -3.35 -26.44
CA ALA A 94 -4.70 -3.82 -27.00
C ALA A 94 -5.01 -3.31 -28.43
N ARG A 95 -4.24 -2.35 -28.96
CA ARG A 95 -4.57 -1.57 -30.18
C ARG A 95 -4.81 -2.35 -31.47
N ARG A 96 -4.46 -3.63 -31.56
CA ARG A 96 -4.51 -4.39 -32.83
C ARG A 96 -5.53 -5.54 -32.86
N ALA A 97 -6.34 -5.75 -31.82
CA ALA A 97 -7.19 -6.95 -31.74
C ALA A 97 -8.49 -6.82 -30.92
N CYS A 98 -9.00 -5.61 -30.64
CA CYS A 98 -10.22 -5.45 -29.83
C CYS A 98 -11.45 -5.04 -30.68
N SER A 99 -12.60 -5.64 -30.39
CA SER A 99 -13.90 -5.11 -30.78
C SER A 99 -14.19 -3.79 -30.04
N GLU A 100 -15.20 -3.04 -30.50
CA GLU A 100 -15.63 -1.81 -29.81
C GLU A 100 -16.06 -2.07 -28.36
N GLN A 101 -16.71 -3.23 -28.09
CA GLN A 101 -17.05 -3.62 -26.72
C GLN A 101 -15.80 -3.90 -25.88
N GLU A 102 -14.82 -4.62 -26.42
CA GLU A 102 -13.57 -4.91 -25.71
C GLU A 102 -12.77 -3.64 -25.41
N GLU A 103 -12.81 -2.66 -26.31
CA GLU A 103 -12.19 -1.35 -26.08
C GLU A 103 -12.87 -0.57 -24.95
N ARG A 104 -14.22 -0.58 -24.91
CA ARG A 104 -14.99 0.01 -23.81
C ARG A 104 -14.66 -0.65 -22.47
N LEU A 105 -14.61 -1.99 -22.45
CA LEU A 105 -14.23 -2.75 -21.25
C LEU A 105 -12.82 -2.40 -20.79
N LEU A 106 -11.86 -2.34 -21.71
CA LEU A 106 -10.48 -1.97 -21.39
C LEU A 106 -10.38 -0.57 -20.77
N ARG A 107 -11.11 0.42 -21.30
CA ARG A 107 -11.14 1.77 -20.72
C ARG A 107 -11.65 1.77 -19.27
N ASN A 108 -12.71 1.02 -18.99
CA ASN A 108 -13.25 0.89 -17.64
C ASN A 108 -12.26 0.19 -16.70
N VAL A 109 -11.57 -0.85 -17.17
CA VAL A 109 -10.54 -1.55 -16.40
C VAL A 109 -9.38 -0.61 -16.07
N VAL A 110 -8.87 0.14 -17.05
CA VAL A 110 -7.80 1.13 -16.83
C VAL A 110 -8.23 2.19 -15.82
N ALA A 111 -9.45 2.71 -15.93
CA ALA A 111 -9.99 3.69 -14.98
C ALA A 111 -10.08 3.12 -13.56
N SER A 112 -10.59 1.89 -13.41
CA SER A 112 -10.69 1.22 -12.12
C SER A 112 -9.31 0.96 -11.48
N LEU A 113 -8.34 0.50 -12.27
CA LEU A 113 -6.97 0.27 -11.80
C LEU A 113 -6.29 1.59 -11.39
N ALA A 114 -6.46 2.65 -12.18
CA ALA A 114 -5.93 3.97 -11.85
C ALA A 114 -6.55 4.52 -10.56
N GLN A 115 -7.87 4.37 -10.38
CA GLN A 115 -8.54 4.78 -9.16
C GLN A 115 -8.02 4.00 -7.94
N ALA A 116 -7.93 2.68 -8.03
CA ALA A 116 -7.39 1.86 -6.94
C ALA A 116 -5.95 2.25 -6.56
N LEU A 117 -5.11 2.56 -7.56
CA LEU A 117 -3.74 3.01 -7.32
C LEU A 117 -3.70 4.40 -6.65
N GLN A 118 -4.59 5.30 -7.04
CA GLN A 118 -4.71 6.63 -6.44
C GLN A 118 -5.18 6.57 -4.98
N GLU A 119 -6.14 5.71 -4.68
CA GLU A 119 -6.61 5.46 -3.31
C GLU A 119 -5.47 4.91 -2.43
N LEU A 120 -4.72 3.92 -2.93
CA LEU A 120 -3.55 3.39 -2.22
C LEU A 120 -2.46 4.44 -2.02
N SER A 121 -2.13 5.24 -3.04
CA SER A 121 -1.15 6.32 -2.93
C SER A 121 -1.58 7.36 -1.91
N THR A 122 -2.87 7.67 -1.85
CA THR A 122 -3.42 8.60 -0.87
C THR A 122 -3.29 8.02 0.54
N SER A 123 -3.69 6.76 0.75
CA SER A 123 -3.54 6.08 2.04
C SER A 123 -2.08 6.02 2.50
N PHE A 124 -1.15 5.71 1.59
CA PHE A 124 0.29 5.68 1.86
C PHE A 124 0.81 7.04 2.33
N ARG A 125 0.46 8.13 1.62
CA ARG A 125 0.88 9.49 2.00
C ARG A 125 0.32 9.91 3.36
N HIS A 126 -0.91 9.52 3.69
CA HIS A 126 -1.50 9.79 5.01
C HIS A 126 -0.76 9.01 6.10
N ALA A 127 -0.53 7.70 5.92
CA ALA A 127 0.18 6.87 6.90
C ALA A 127 1.60 7.39 7.18
N GLN A 128 2.33 7.81 6.14
CA GLN A 128 3.64 8.44 6.26
C GLN A 128 3.57 9.77 7.02
N SER A 129 2.64 10.65 6.64
CA SER A 129 2.47 11.95 7.31
C SER A 129 2.14 11.80 8.78
N ASP A 130 1.27 10.85 9.13
CA ASP A 130 0.88 10.59 10.52
C ASP A 130 2.03 10.01 11.34
N TYR A 131 2.82 9.10 10.76
CA TYR A 131 4.03 8.58 11.39
C TYR A 131 5.04 9.70 11.71
N LEU A 132 5.36 10.55 10.72
CA LEU A 132 6.31 11.65 10.91
C LEU A 132 5.85 12.66 11.96
N LYS A 133 4.54 12.99 11.99
CA LYS A 133 3.97 13.84 13.05
C LYS A 133 4.13 13.23 14.43
N ARG A 134 3.87 11.92 14.58
CA ARG A 134 4.02 11.22 15.86
C ARG A 134 5.48 11.18 16.31
N MET A 135 6.42 10.96 15.40
CA MET A 135 7.86 11.02 15.70
C MET A 135 8.27 12.40 16.22
N LYS A 136 7.87 13.48 15.52
CA LYS A 136 8.14 14.86 15.95
C LYS A 136 7.59 15.15 17.35
N ASN A 137 6.36 14.76 17.61
CA ASN A 137 5.73 14.98 18.92
C ASN A 137 6.43 14.18 20.05
N ARG A 138 6.96 12.99 19.75
CA ARG A 138 7.74 12.18 20.70
C ARG A 138 9.05 12.89 21.06
N GLU A 139 9.75 13.41 20.06
CA GLU A 139 11.01 14.15 20.23
C GLU A 139 10.80 15.44 21.04
N GLU A 140 9.81 16.26 20.69
CA GLU A 140 9.46 17.48 21.42
C GLU A 140 9.17 17.21 22.91
N ARG A 141 8.42 16.13 23.21
CA ARG A 141 8.12 15.75 24.60
C ARG A 141 9.35 15.25 25.35
N SER A 142 10.27 14.55 24.68
CA SER A 142 11.53 14.14 25.31
C SER A 142 12.42 15.34 25.65
N GLN A 143 12.52 16.33 24.74
CA GLN A 143 13.29 17.55 25.00
C GLN A 143 12.75 18.31 26.21
N HIS A 144 11.43 18.50 26.30
CA HIS A 144 10.81 19.14 27.47
C HIS A 144 11.09 18.42 28.80
N PHE A 145 11.20 17.09 28.80
CA PHE A 145 11.52 16.33 30.01
C PHE A 145 12.95 16.60 30.50
N PHE A 146 13.92 16.74 29.58
CA PHE A 146 15.31 17.03 29.94
C PHE A 146 15.57 18.52 30.21
N ASP A 147 14.84 19.42 29.55
CA ASP A 147 14.99 20.88 29.71
C ASP A 147 14.28 21.45 30.94
N THR A 148 13.37 20.71 31.58
CA THR A 148 12.72 21.18 32.81
C THR A 148 13.72 21.04 33.97
N PRO A 149 14.26 22.15 34.53
CA PRO A 149 15.15 22.05 35.67
C PRO A 149 14.36 21.48 36.85
N VAL A 150 14.67 20.25 37.23
CA VAL A 150 14.14 19.63 38.46
C VAL A 150 14.66 20.51 39.60
N PRO A 151 13.78 21.17 40.40
CA PRO A 151 14.22 21.82 41.61
C PRO A 151 14.83 20.71 42.47
N LEU A 152 16.15 20.77 42.66
CA LEU A 152 16.84 19.93 43.63
C LEU A 152 16.15 20.23 44.96
N MET A 153 15.37 19.28 45.47
CA MET A 153 14.84 19.39 46.83
C MET A 153 16.08 19.48 47.72
N ASP A 154 16.26 20.66 48.30
CA ASP A 154 17.28 20.97 49.29
C ASP A 154 16.98 20.10 50.51
N ASP A 155 17.59 18.91 50.56
CA ASP A 155 17.54 18.01 51.71
C ASP A 155 18.35 18.63 52.86
N GLY A 156 17.68 19.53 53.59
CA GLY A 156 17.83 19.71 55.04
C GLY A 156 19.21 20.05 55.60
N ASP A 157 19.47 21.35 55.78
CA ASP A 157 20.31 21.82 56.88
C ASP A 157 19.45 21.99 58.15
N ASP A 158 19.33 20.91 58.91
CA ASP A 158 18.96 20.89 60.33
C ASP A 158 20.05 21.61 61.15
N ALA A 159 20.00 22.95 61.17
CA ALA A 159 20.86 23.75 62.04
C ALA A 159 20.23 23.90 63.43
N THR A 160 20.42 22.84 64.22
CA THR A 160 20.75 22.88 65.66
C THR A 160 19.88 23.75 66.57
N LEU A 161 18.88 23.09 67.16
CA LEU A 161 18.20 23.45 68.39
C LEU A 161 19.11 23.12 69.61
N TYR A 162 20.09 23.97 69.91
CA TYR A 162 20.85 24.06 71.18
C TYR A 162 21.43 25.48 71.24
N GLY A 163 21.27 26.35 72.23
CA GLY A 163 20.68 26.36 73.56
C GLY A 163 21.20 27.64 74.25
N GLN A 164 20.37 28.22 75.14
CA GLN A 164 20.55 29.42 75.97
C GLN A 164 20.39 30.80 75.31
#